data_AF-A0AAN5BUH1-F1
#
_entry.id   AF-A0AAN5BUH1-F1
#
_cell.length_a   1.000
_cell.length_b   1.000
_cell.length_c   1.000
_cell.angle_alpha   90.00
_cell.angle_beta   90.00
_cell.angle_gamma   90.00
#
_symmetry.space_group_name_H-M   'P 1'
#
loop_
_entity.id
_entity.type
_entity.pdbx_description
1 polymer ?
#
loop_
_entity_poly.entity_id
_entity_poly.type
_entity_poly.pdbx_seq_one_letter_code
_entity_poly.pdbx_strand_id
1 'polypeptide(L)'
;MPTSHGVFNGNVNQFDGHWIVDGNSVQLRGNFSQSVGHFQSSNATLEYDSTEDLAGPYVIDNAQSPSHVGHTDVALSLVNQDGRKVKITGSLSFPIPESSTLFGHGAWVIAD
;
A
#
# COMPACT_ATOMS: atom_id res chain seq x y z
N MET A 1 5.83 -16.07 0.23
CA MET A 1 5.28 -14.76 0.60
C MET A 1 4.16 -14.98 1.61
N PRO A 2 4.38 -14.69 2.90
CA PRO A 2 3.31 -14.53 3.87
C PRO A 2 2.32 -13.43 3.45
N THR A 3 1.14 -13.46 4.06
CA THR A 3 0.13 -12.41 3.89
C THR A 3 -0.43 -11.95 5.21
N SER A 4 -0.88 -10.70 5.27
CA SER A 4 -1.58 -10.13 6.42
C SER A 4 -2.72 -9.23 5.97
N HIS A 5 -3.81 -9.22 6.73
CA HIS A 5 -4.98 -8.38 6.44
C HIS A 5 -4.95 -7.12 7.29
N GLY A 6 -5.39 -6.01 6.69
CA GLY A 6 -5.38 -4.71 7.34
C GLY A 6 -6.23 -3.69 6.60
N VAL A 7 -5.97 -2.42 6.88
CA VAL A 7 -6.68 -1.29 6.28
C VAL A 7 -5.71 -0.48 5.44
N PHE A 8 -6.17 0.00 4.29
CA PHE A 8 -5.42 0.92 3.44
C PHE A 8 -6.32 2.07 2.97
N ASN A 9 -5.87 3.30 3.16
CA ASN A 9 -6.62 4.51 2.89
C ASN A 9 -5.83 5.44 1.98
N GLY A 10 -6.54 6.18 1.14
CA GLY A 10 -5.97 7.27 0.36
C GLY A 10 -6.89 8.49 0.34
N ASN A 11 -6.28 9.67 0.33
CA ASN A 11 -7.00 10.93 0.22
C ASN A 11 -6.12 12.00 -0.41
N VAL A 12 -6.59 12.59 -1.52
CA VAL A 12 -5.83 13.59 -2.29
C VAL A 12 -4.48 13.01 -2.69
N ASN A 13 -3.38 13.43 -2.07
CA ASN A 13 -2.04 12.97 -2.36
C ASN A 13 -1.43 12.15 -1.22
N GLN A 14 -2.20 11.82 -0.17
CA GLN A 14 -1.72 11.11 1.00
C GLN A 14 -2.30 9.69 1.04
N PHE A 15 -1.52 8.76 1.58
CA PHE A 15 -2.02 7.44 1.92
C PHE A 15 -1.44 6.94 3.23
N ASP A 16 -2.20 6.07 3.87
CA ASP A 16 -1.80 5.34 5.07
C ASP A 16 -2.35 3.92 5.03
N GLY A 17 -1.69 3.02 5.76
CA GLY A 17 -2.22 1.70 6.00
C GLY A 17 -1.72 1.13 7.32
N HIS A 18 -2.48 0.17 7.84
CA HIS A 18 -2.23 -0.47 9.12
C HIS A 18 -2.50 -1.98 9.03
N TRP A 19 -1.57 -2.78 9.52
CA TRP A 19 -1.64 -4.24 9.56
C TRP A 19 -1.12 -4.76 10.89
N ILE A 20 -1.53 -5.97 11.26
CA ILE A 20 -0.91 -6.75 12.34
C ILE A 20 -0.09 -7.87 11.70
N VAL A 21 1.22 -7.88 11.93
CA VAL A 21 2.17 -8.85 11.38
C VAL A 21 2.95 -9.47 12.52
N ASP A 22 2.83 -10.79 12.70
CA ASP A 22 3.47 -11.54 13.80
C ASP A 22 3.23 -10.93 15.20
N GLY A 23 2.05 -10.32 15.40
CA GLY A 23 1.68 -9.64 16.64
C GLY A 23 2.12 -8.18 16.75
N ASN A 24 2.93 -7.68 15.81
CA ASN A 24 3.41 -6.29 15.78
C ASN A 24 2.49 -5.40 14.95
N SER A 25 2.36 -4.14 15.35
CA SER A 25 1.62 -3.13 14.59
C SER A 25 2.52 -2.57 13.48
N VAL A 26 2.17 -2.82 12.23
CA VAL A 26 2.89 -2.33 11.05
C VAL A 26 2.11 -1.22 10.37
N GLN A 27 2.77 -0.09 10.13
CA GLN A 27 2.19 1.08 9.48
C GLN A 27 2.92 1.43 8.19
N LEU A 28 2.17 1.74 7.15
CA LEU A 28 2.67 2.41 5.94
C LEU A 28 2.13 3.84 5.93
N ARG A 29 2.98 4.83 5.66
CA ARG A 29 2.54 6.20 5.39
C ARG A 29 3.31 6.78 4.23
N GLY A 30 2.65 7.53 3.37
CA GLY A 30 3.33 8.12 2.21
C GLY A 30 2.49 9.12 1.45
N ASN A 31 3.03 9.51 0.31
CA ASN A 31 2.36 10.43 -0.60
C ASN A 31 2.37 9.86 -2.02
N PHE A 32 1.23 10.00 -2.70
CA PHE A 32 1.15 9.88 -4.14
C PHE A 32 1.71 11.15 -4.80
N SER A 33 2.32 10.99 -5.97
CA SER A 33 2.82 12.13 -6.78
C SER A 33 1.68 12.90 -7.45
N GLN A 34 0.48 12.33 -7.48
CA GLN A 34 -0.72 12.91 -8.05
C GLN A 34 -1.86 12.92 -7.02
N SER A 35 -2.88 13.73 -7.28
CA SER A 35 -4.13 13.66 -6.53
C SER A 35 -4.95 12.46 -6.99
N VAL A 36 -5.55 11.75 -6.04
CA VAL A 36 -6.53 10.69 -6.25
C VAL A 36 -7.80 11.00 -5.47
N GLY A 37 -8.90 10.36 -5.86
CA GLY A 37 -10.14 10.37 -5.07
C GLY A 37 -9.92 9.75 -3.69
N HIS A 38 -10.74 10.16 -2.72
CA HIS A 38 -10.76 9.48 -1.43
C HIS A 38 -11.19 8.02 -1.61
N PHE A 39 -10.41 7.10 -1.06
CA PHE A 39 -10.74 5.68 -1.06
C PHE A 39 -10.35 5.03 0.28
N GLN A 40 -11.00 3.92 0.56
CA GLN A 40 -10.71 3.05 1.70
C GLN A 40 -10.81 1.60 1.24
N SER A 41 -9.88 0.78 1.67
CA SER A 41 -9.97 -0.69 1.63
C SER A 41 -9.88 -1.21 3.06
N SER A 42 -11.02 -1.67 3.60
CA SER A 42 -11.12 -2.17 4.97
C SER A 42 -10.60 -3.60 5.17
N ASN A 43 -10.22 -4.28 4.08
CA ASN A 43 -9.66 -5.63 4.11
C ASN A 43 -8.56 -5.76 3.04
N ALA A 44 -7.55 -4.90 3.14
CA ALA A 44 -6.40 -4.91 2.26
C ALA A 44 -5.43 -6.03 2.67
N THR A 45 -5.01 -6.84 1.70
CA THR A 45 -4.00 -7.88 1.83
C THR A 45 -2.62 -7.30 1.57
N LEU A 46 -1.73 -7.42 2.54
CA LEU A 46 -0.30 -7.15 2.45
C LEU A 46 0.45 -8.44 2.14
N GLU A 47 1.17 -8.50 1.02
CA GLU A 47 2.09 -9.56 0.61
C GLU A 47 3.54 -9.07 0.79
N TYR A 48 4.37 -9.86 1.46
CA TYR A 48 5.76 -9.56 1.80
C TYR A 48 6.58 -10.85 1.87
N ASP A 49 7.91 -10.78 1.99
CA ASP A 49 8.77 -11.97 2.13
C ASP A 49 9.13 -12.23 3.61
N SER A 50 9.47 -11.17 4.35
CA SER A 50 9.83 -11.20 5.77
C SER A 50 9.38 -9.92 6.48
N THR A 51 9.18 -9.99 7.80
CA THR A 51 8.78 -8.83 8.61
C THR A 51 9.83 -7.71 8.58
N GLU A 52 11.10 -8.05 8.33
CA GLU A 52 12.19 -7.08 8.12
C GLU A 52 12.01 -6.21 6.87
N ASP A 53 11.23 -6.67 5.88
CA ASP A 53 10.91 -5.88 4.69
C ASP A 53 9.98 -4.71 5.03
N LEU A 54 9.21 -4.82 6.11
CA LEU A 54 8.22 -3.82 6.51
C LEU A 54 8.84 -2.70 7.34
N ALA A 55 10.02 -2.23 6.94
CA ALA A 55 10.73 -1.13 7.58
C ALA A 55 11.40 -0.20 6.56
N GLY A 56 11.31 1.11 6.81
CA GLY A 56 12.03 2.12 6.05
C GLY A 56 11.35 2.55 4.75
N PRO A 57 12.06 3.33 3.91
CA PRO A 57 11.50 4.00 2.74
C PRO A 57 11.37 3.09 1.52
N TYR A 58 10.29 3.28 0.79
CA TYR A 58 9.93 2.57 -0.45
C TYR A 58 9.41 3.55 -1.50
N VAL A 59 9.61 3.21 -2.77
CA VAL A 59 9.01 3.90 -3.91
C VAL A 59 7.95 3.02 -4.56
N ILE A 60 6.93 3.63 -5.14
CA ILE A 60 5.88 2.90 -5.85
C ILE A 60 6.47 2.33 -7.15
N ASP A 61 6.42 1.00 -7.27
CA ASP A 61 6.90 0.24 -8.42
C ASP A 61 5.76 0.05 -9.44
N ASN A 62 6.09 0.27 -10.70
CA ASN A 62 5.20 0.06 -11.85
C ASN A 62 5.88 -0.79 -12.95
N ALA A 63 7.06 -1.36 -12.68
CA ALA A 63 7.87 -2.03 -13.71
C ALA A 63 7.24 -3.33 -14.22
N GLN A 64 6.55 -4.09 -13.37
CA GLN A 64 5.92 -5.37 -13.73
C GLN A 64 4.42 -5.24 -14.00
N SER A 65 3.70 -4.54 -13.14
CA SER A 65 2.28 -4.24 -13.28
C SER A 65 2.02 -2.84 -12.74
N PRO A 66 1.16 -2.04 -13.38
CA PRO A 66 0.80 -0.73 -12.86
C PRO A 66 0.14 -0.84 -11.49
N SER A 67 0.70 -0.15 -10.51
CA SER A 67 0.02 0.18 -9.27
C SER A 67 -1.15 1.10 -9.60
N HIS A 68 -2.32 0.88 -9.00
CA HIS A 68 -3.52 1.65 -9.29
C HIS A 68 -4.48 1.69 -8.11
N VAL A 69 -5.31 2.73 -8.09
CA VAL A 69 -6.64 2.67 -7.47
C VAL A 69 -7.65 2.64 -8.60
N GLY A 70 -8.46 1.58 -8.65
CA GLY A 70 -9.48 1.34 -9.66
C GLY A 70 -10.87 1.73 -9.17
N HIS A 71 -11.88 1.43 -9.99
CA HIS A 71 -13.27 1.70 -9.63
C HIS A 71 -13.69 0.95 -8.36
N THR A 72 -13.19 -0.28 -8.16
CA THR A 72 -13.64 -1.18 -7.06
C THR A 72 -12.49 -1.78 -6.27
N ASP A 73 -11.25 -1.52 -6.66
CA ASP A 73 -10.07 -2.19 -6.12
C ASP A 73 -8.88 -1.26 -6.01
N VAL A 74 -7.86 -1.73 -5.29
CA VAL A 74 -6.57 -1.08 -5.18
C VAL A 74 -5.49 -2.14 -5.29
N ALA A 75 -4.43 -1.82 -6.02
CA ALA A 75 -3.22 -2.63 -6.11
C ALA A 75 -2.01 -1.70 -6.05
N LEU A 76 -1.12 -1.90 -5.10
CA LEU A 76 0.07 -1.09 -4.89
C LEU A 76 1.28 -2.00 -4.76
N SER A 77 2.27 -1.83 -5.63
CA SER A 77 3.57 -2.47 -5.52
C SER A 77 4.59 -1.44 -5.05
N LEU A 78 5.42 -1.81 -4.09
CA LEU A 78 6.44 -0.96 -3.48
C LEU A 78 7.79 -1.68 -3.58
N VAL A 79 8.86 -0.93 -3.86
CA VAL A 79 10.23 -1.44 -3.86
C VAL A 79 11.16 -0.53 -3.06
N ASN A 80 12.06 -1.09 -2.27
CA ASN A 80 13.09 -0.33 -1.55
C ASN A 80 14.42 -0.28 -2.33
N GLN A 81 15.43 0.37 -1.75
CA GLN A 81 16.75 0.53 -2.36
C GLN A 81 17.50 -0.79 -2.58
N ASP A 82 17.19 -1.82 -1.78
CA ASP A 82 17.78 -3.17 -1.89
C ASP A 82 17.01 -4.07 -2.88
N GLY A 83 15.95 -3.55 -3.51
CA GLY A 83 15.11 -4.31 -4.44
C GLY A 83 14.08 -5.22 -3.77
N ARG A 84 13.91 -5.15 -2.45
CA ARG A 84 12.85 -5.88 -1.72
C ARG A 84 11.50 -5.33 -2.14
N LYS A 85 10.54 -6.23 -2.38
CA LYS A 85 9.21 -5.89 -2.88
C LYS A 85 8.14 -6.21 -1.86
N VAL A 86 7.18 -5.31 -1.74
CA VAL A 86 5.97 -5.47 -0.93
C VAL A 86 4.77 -5.10 -1.78
N LYS A 87 3.67 -5.82 -1.64
CA LYS A 87 2.46 -5.59 -2.43
C LYS A 87 1.24 -5.47 -1.53
N ILE A 88 0.40 -4.50 -1.82
CA ILE A 88 -0.90 -4.32 -1.18
C ILE A 88 -1.97 -4.52 -2.25
N THR A 89 -2.96 -5.34 -1.95
CA THR A 89 -4.16 -5.49 -2.81
C THR A 89 -5.40 -5.45 -1.95
N GLY A 90 -6.52 -5.02 -2.52
CA GLY A 90 -7.79 -5.07 -1.79
C GLY A 90 -8.96 -4.55 -2.60
N SER A 91 -10.16 -4.92 -2.20
CA SER A 91 -11.38 -4.29 -2.68
C SER A 91 -11.61 -2.97 -1.93
N LEU A 92 -12.10 -1.96 -2.62
CA LEU A 92 -12.54 -0.72 -2.00
C LEU A 92 -13.84 -0.96 -1.22
N SER A 93 -13.97 -0.31 -0.07
CA SER A 93 -15.19 -0.36 0.75
C SER A 93 -16.38 0.28 0.03
N PHE A 94 -16.13 1.26 -0.83
CA PHE A 94 -17.09 1.86 -1.74
C PHE A 94 -16.43 2.11 -3.10
N PRO A 95 -17.15 1.90 -4.22
CA PRO A 95 -16.62 2.24 -5.53
C PRO A 95 -16.33 3.73 -5.68
N ILE A 96 -15.27 4.09 -6.39
CA ILE A 96 -14.91 5.47 -6.71
C ILE A 96 -15.05 5.74 -8.21
N PRO A 97 -15.47 6.94 -8.65
CA PRO A 97 -15.76 7.19 -10.06
C PRO A 97 -14.51 7.21 -10.95
N GLU A 98 -13.34 7.46 -10.37
CA GLU A 98 -12.08 7.66 -11.09
C GLU A 98 -11.11 6.51 -10.81
N SER A 99 -10.45 6.02 -11.85
CA SER A 99 -9.31 5.13 -11.73
C SER A 99 -8.02 5.92 -11.95
N SER A 100 -6.95 5.59 -11.23
CA SER A 100 -5.66 6.27 -11.34
C SER A 100 -4.51 5.29 -11.19
N THR A 101 -3.54 5.37 -12.09
CA THR A 101 -2.22 4.74 -11.90
C THR A 101 -1.47 5.47 -10.80
N LEU A 102 -0.86 4.72 -9.88
CA LEU A 102 -0.21 5.23 -8.68
C LEU A 102 1.31 5.42 -8.87
N PHE A 103 1.81 6.57 -8.44
CA PHE A 103 3.23 6.90 -8.35
C PHE A 103 3.47 7.61 -7.02
N GLY A 104 4.69 7.55 -6.49
CA GLY A 104 5.01 8.20 -5.22
C GLY A 104 5.94 7.36 -4.36
N HIS A 105 5.89 7.62 -3.06
CA HIS A 105 6.76 6.99 -2.08
C HIS A 105 6.08 6.91 -0.72
N GLY A 106 6.54 5.98 0.11
CA GLY A 106 6.09 5.83 1.48
C GLY A 106 7.17 5.22 2.35
N ALA A 107 6.92 5.16 3.65
CA ALA A 107 7.80 4.51 4.60
C ALA A 107 6.99 3.58 5.49
N TRP A 108 7.56 2.40 5.73
CA TRP A 108 7.06 1.43 6.68
C TRP A 108 7.66 1.67 8.07
N VAL A 109 6.83 1.53 9.10
CA VAL A 109 7.22 1.62 10.50
C VAL A 109 6.60 0.44 11.25
N ILE A 110 7.43 -0.28 11.98
CA ILE A 110 7.01 -1.30 12.94
C ILE A 110 6.94 -0.63 14.31
N ALA A 111 5.78 -0.67 14.94
CA ALA A 111 5.58 -0.21 16.31
C ALA A 111 5.54 -1.43 17.24
N ASP A 112 6.40 -1.39 18.25
CA ASP A 112 6.47 -2.33 19.38
C ASP A 112 5.33 -2.08 20.39
#